data_AF-A0A4Q3RTD5-F1
#
_entry.id   AF-A0A4Q3RTD5-F1
#
_cell.length_a   1.000
_cell.length_b   1.000
_cell.length_c   1.000
_cell.angle_alpha   90.00
_cell.angle_beta   90.00
_cell.angle_gamma   90.00
#
_symmetry.space_group_name_H-M   'P 1'
#
loop_
_entity.id
_entity.type
_entity.pdbx_description
1 polymer ?
#
loop_
_entity_poly.entity_id
_entity_poly.type
_entity_poly.pdbx_seq_one_letter_code
_entity_poly.pdbx_strand_id
1 'polypeptide(L)'
;MKSLLVGAALGALLLPAAALASDHDHPCVDAACTMVSLFDTPAQPTGGAGYTSTETPHYGTWGFDLAGRDTTVNPGDNFFEYANGTALKSLVIPADRSNYGSFNLLRELSDNRMKVLIADIAANAALAAGSDEAKIRDLYLSFADQARVDALDAQPLQPMLAAARGADTHAKMARLMGETVDMPGGSLFGAYIGEDAKDPSKYAVYLGQSGLGLPDRDYYLNATYADKKAAYQVYVAQMLTLAGWADADQAAADIVALETRIATVHWTRVESRDDDKTYNPMTRAELSAAMPGFDWNAYLDGASLGAVERVIVAQNTAFPKEAEIFAATPIATLQAWQAFHTVDQSASLLSQRFSDAAWTFRSHVLQGALEQRTRDKRAVSFAEGALGEALGRAYVARWFPPEDKAEMEDLVANLRRALSLRIDNLDWMTPETK
;
A
#
# COMPACT_ATOMS: atom_id res chain seq x y z
N MET A 1 -43.51 18.85 46.29
CA MET A 1 -44.23 18.63 47.57
C MET A 1 -44.02 17.18 47.98
N LYS A 2 -43.40 16.97 49.16
CA LYS A 2 -43.54 15.82 50.09
C LYS A 2 -43.14 14.41 49.58
N SER A 3 -42.28 13.61 50.21
CA SER A 3 -41.62 13.66 51.53
C SER A 3 -40.44 12.68 51.62
N LEU A 4 -39.43 13.05 52.42
CA LEU A 4 -38.43 12.19 53.05
C LEU A 4 -39.02 11.31 54.18
N LEU A 5 -38.33 10.21 54.52
CA LEU A 5 -38.15 9.56 55.85
C LEU A 5 -37.26 8.32 55.64
N VAL A 6 -35.93 8.32 55.86
CA VAL A 6 -35.15 8.15 57.12
C VAL A 6 -35.70 7.14 58.13
N GLY A 7 -34.93 6.09 58.38
CA GLY A 7 -34.98 5.23 59.56
C GLY A 7 -33.66 4.47 59.71
N ALA A 8 -32.84 4.90 60.67
CA ALA A 8 -31.53 4.36 61.03
C ALA A 8 -31.64 3.38 62.22
N ALA A 9 -30.74 2.40 62.30
CA ALA A 9 -30.31 1.82 63.58
C ALA A 9 -28.88 1.26 63.47
N LEU A 10 -28.00 1.85 64.27
CA LEU A 10 -26.60 1.49 64.53
C LEU A 10 -26.47 0.17 65.29
N GLY A 11 -25.29 -0.47 65.20
CA GLY A 11 -24.80 -1.32 66.31
C GLY A 11 -23.62 -2.24 66.03
N ALA A 12 -22.43 -1.65 65.87
CA ALA A 12 -21.08 -2.12 66.25
C ALA A 12 -20.73 -3.63 66.29
N LEU A 13 -19.61 -4.01 65.64
CA LEU A 13 -18.40 -4.51 66.33
C LEU A 13 -17.20 -4.67 65.38
N LEU A 14 -16.02 -4.61 65.98
CA LEU A 14 -14.68 -4.43 65.41
C LEU A 14 -14.08 -5.69 64.74
N LEU A 15 -13.16 -5.43 63.80
CA LEU A 15 -12.08 -6.25 63.20
C LEU A 15 -11.38 -7.28 64.14
N PRO A 16 -10.44 -8.14 63.66
CA PRO A 16 -10.21 -8.79 62.36
C PRO A 16 -9.88 -10.31 62.49
N ALA A 17 -9.68 -11.02 61.36
CA ALA A 17 -8.59 -12.00 61.12
C ALA A 17 -9.00 -13.28 60.37
N ALA A 18 -8.04 -13.69 59.53
CA ALA A 18 -7.69 -15.05 59.12
C ALA A 18 -8.58 -15.77 58.09
N ALA A 19 -7.93 -16.01 56.95
CA ALA A 19 -8.26 -17.02 55.96
C ALA A 19 -8.44 -18.41 56.59
N LEU A 20 -9.46 -19.13 56.13
CA LEU A 20 -9.45 -20.59 56.05
C LEU A 20 -10.15 -21.00 54.75
N ALA A 21 -9.45 -21.88 54.04
CA ALA A 21 -9.87 -22.56 52.85
C ALA A 21 -11.09 -23.46 53.12
N SER A 22 -11.91 -23.62 52.08
CA SER A 22 -12.87 -24.73 51.98
C SER A 22 -12.80 -25.27 50.55
N ASP A 23 -12.24 -26.46 50.45
CA ASP A 23 -12.17 -27.33 49.29
C ASP A 23 -13.53 -27.57 48.62
N HIS A 24 -13.51 -27.65 47.30
CA HIS A 24 -14.32 -28.62 46.58
C HIS A 24 -13.43 -29.39 45.61
N ASP A 25 -12.96 -30.53 46.11
CA ASP A 25 -12.42 -31.67 45.37
C ASP A 25 -13.42 -32.15 44.31
N HIS A 26 -12.95 -32.26 43.06
CA HIS A 26 -13.29 -33.41 42.21
C HIS A 26 -12.03 -33.91 41.48
N PRO A 27 -11.90 -35.23 41.32
CA PRO A 27 -10.62 -35.94 41.37
C PRO A 27 -10.04 -36.17 39.97
N CYS A 28 -8.74 -35.91 39.83
CA CYS A 28 -7.92 -36.49 38.77
C CYS A 28 -7.66 -37.96 39.09
N VAL A 29 -8.03 -38.86 38.18
CA VAL A 29 -7.53 -40.24 38.14
C VAL A 29 -7.13 -40.50 36.68
N ASP A 30 -5.87 -40.19 36.34
CA ASP A 30 -4.94 -41.21 35.85
C ASP A 30 -3.58 -40.60 35.46
N ALA A 31 -2.55 -41.38 35.74
CA ALA A 31 -1.15 -41.01 35.73
C ALA A 31 -0.58 -40.87 34.31
N ALA A 32 -0.25 -39.65 33.93
CA ALA A 32 0.88 -39.35 33.03
C ALA A 32 1.44 -37.96 33.36
N CYS A 33 1.94 -37.81 34.59
CA CYS A 33 2.92 -36.79 34.95
C CYS A 33 4.25 -37.16 34.28
N THR A 34 4.39 -36.80 33.01
CA THR A 34 5.71 -36.52 32.44
C THR A 34 5.81 -35.02 32.38
N MET A 35 6.62 -34.44 33.27
CA MET A 35 7.17 -33.10 33.05
C MET A 35 7.86 -33.13 31.69
N VAL A 36 7.16 -32.63 30.68
CA VAL A 36 7.81 -32.17 29.47
C VAL A 36 7.76 -30.66 29.52
N SER A 37 8.89 -30.09 29.92
CA SER A 37 9.26 -28.74 29.49
C SER A 37 9.20 -28.73 27.96
N LEU A 38 8.10 -28.23 27.38
CA LEU A 38 7.92 -28.14 25.92
C LEU A 38 7.23 -26.86 25.46
N PHE A 39 7.22 -25.82 26.29
CA PHE A 39 7.11 -24.46 25.76
C PHE A 39 8.52 -23.89 25.68
N ASP A 40 9.33 -24.46 24.77
CA ASP A 40 10.28 -23.64 24.04
C ASP A 40 9.42 -22.60 23.33
N THR A 41 9.26 -21.45 23.98
CA THR A 41 9.00 -20.23 23.24
C THR A 41 10.17 -20.17 22.28
N PRO A 42 9.98 -20.27 20.95
CA PRO A 42 11.10 -20.29 20.04
C PRO A 42 11.95 -19.08 20.40
N ALA A 43 13.20 -19.34 20.82
CA ALA A 43 14.13 -18.29 21.20
C ALA A 43 14.10 -17.28 20.07
N GLN A 44 13.63 -16.06 20.36
CA GLN A 44 13.71 -14.99 19.39
C GLN A 44 15.18 -14.90 18.97
N PRO A 45 15.48 -15.01 17.67
CA PRO A 45 16.85 -14.92 17.22
C PRO A 45 17.41 -13.60 17.74
N THR A 46 18.51 -13.68 18.48
CA THR A 46 19.31 -12.54 18.94
C THR A 46 20.10 -11.93 17.78
N GLY A 47 19.37 -11.65 16.69
CA GLY A 47 19.81 -11.02 15.45
C GLY A 47 18.55 -10.65 14.67
N GLY A 48 18.44 -9.38 14.26
CA GLY A 48 17.23 -8.77 13.67
C GLY A 48 16.82 -9.30 12.29
N ALA A 49 16.60 -10.61 12.16
CA ALA A 49 16.29 -11.31 10.91
C ALA A 49 14.77 -11.46 10.63
N GLY A 50 13.89 -10.94 11.50
CA GLY A 50 12.44 -11.04 11.36
C GLY A 50 11.88 -12.45 11.62
N TYR A 51 10.58 -12.63 11.44
CA TYR A 51 9.87 -13.91 11.61
C TYR A 51 10.11 -14.83 10.40
N THR A 52 10.57 -16.06 10.64
CA THR A 52 11.00 -16.99 9.56
C THR A 52 10.12 -18.24 9.41
N SER A 53 9.15 -18.46 10.31
CA SER A 53 8.33 -19.67 10.31
C SER A 53 7.16 -19.58 9.32
N THR A 54 6.65 -20.75 8.90
CA THR A 54 5.41 -20.93 8.13
C THR A 54 4.23 -21.34 9.02
N GLU A 55 4.47 -21.58 10.30
CA GLU A 55 3.43 -21.97 11.26
C GLU A 55 2.71 -20.74 11.79
N THR A 56 1.40 -20.86 12.00
CA THR A 56 0.62 -19.79 12.62
C THR A 56 1.00 -19.66 14.10
N PRO A 57 1.37 -18.47 14.59
CA PRO A 57 1.57 -18.27 16.02
C PRO A 57 0.26 -18.47 16.80
N HIS A 58 0.32 -19.20 17.91
CA HIS A 58 -0.81 -19.38 18.82
C HIS A 58 -0.54 -18.69 20.15
N TYR A 59 -1.45 -17.80 20.58
CA TYR A 59 -1.30 -17.01 21.80
C TYR A 59 -2.16 -17.54 22.95
N GLY A 60 -1.61 -18.51 23.68
CA GLY A 60 -2.27 -19.11 24.84
C GLY A 60 -3.67 -19.66 24.54
N THR A 61 -4.48 -19.80 25.57
CA THR A 61 -5.87 -20.30 25.46
C THR A 61 -6.88 -19.24 25.08
N TRP A 62 -6.56 -17.96 25.28
CA TRP A 62 -7.47 -16.83 25.08
C TRP A 62 -7.22 -16.06 23.79
N GLY A 63 -6.21 -16.45 22.99
CA GLY A 63 -5.83 -15.74 21.77
C GLY A 63 -5.11 -14.41 22.01
N PHE A 64 -4.56 -14.20 23.20
CA PHE A 64 -3.85 -12.97 23.58
C PHE A 64 -2.55 -13.28 24.33
N ASP A 65 -1.47 -12.58 24.00
CA ASP A 65 -0.18 -12.70 24.67
C ASP A 65 -0.18 -11.91 25.99
N LEU A 66 -0.46 -12.61 27.10
CA LEU A 66 -0.46 -12.01 28.42
C LEU A 66 0.95 -11.67 28.93
N ALA A 67 2.00 -12.27 28.38
CA ALA A 67 3.39 -12.06 28.77
C ALA A 67 3.97 -10.78 28.15
N GLY A 68 3.46 -10.36 26.98
CA GLY A 68 3.82 -9.11 26.33
C GLY A 68 3.38 -7.83 27.04
N ARG A 69 2.54 -7.95 28.09
CA ARG A 69 2.01 -6.82 28.86
C ARG A 69 3.05 -6.22 29.82
N ASP A 70 2.91 -4.92 30.09
CA ASP A 70 3.58 -4.24 31.20
C ASP A 70 2.56 -3.95 32.33
N THR A 71 2.46 -4.85 33.29
CA THR A 71 1.51 -4.73 34.41
C THR A 71 1.92 -3.68 35.45
N THR A 72 3.07 -3.02 35.30
CA THR A 72 3.46 -1.88 36.15
C THR A 72 2.76 -0.59 35.76
N VAL A 73 2.17 -0.53 34.56
CA VAL A 73 1.39 0.60 34.05
C VAL A 73 -0.09 0.36 34.31
N ASN A 74 -0.80 1.33 34.89
CA ASN A 74 -2.24 1.19 35.05
C ASN A 74 -2.92 1.26 33.66
N PRO A 75 -3.85 0.34 33.34
CA PRO A 75 -4.54 0.34 32.05
C PRO A 75 -5.36 1.61 31.78
N GLY A 76 -5.83 2.30 32.83
CA GLY A 76 -6.56 3.56 32.70
C GLY A 76 -5.67 4.77 32.35
N ASP A 77 -4.37 4.70 32.66
CA ASP A 77 -3.41 5.78 32.38
C ASP A 77 -2.86 5.65 30.96
N ASN A 78 -2.47 4.43 30.57
CA ASN A 78 -1.99 4.13 29.23
C ASN A 78 -2.25 2.65 28.89
N PHE A 79 -3.38 2.38 28.26
CA PHE A 79 -3.75 1.02 27.88
C PHE A 79 -2.79 0.40 26.86
N PHE A 80 -2.17 1.21 25.98
CA PHE A 80 -1.22 0.72 24.98
C PHE A 80 0.05 0.17 25.62
N GLU A 81 0.63 0.92 26.57
CA GLU A 81 1.82 0.48 27.31
C GLU A 81 1.48 -0.68 28.25
N TYR A 82 0.32 -0.64 28.93
CA TYR A 82 -0.13 -1.78 29.75
C TYR A 82 -0.25 -3.06 28.91
N ALA A 83 -0.89 -2.98 27.75
CA ALA A 83 -1.16 -4.15 26.92
C ALA A 83 0.09 -4.67 26.17
N ASN A 84 1.03 -3.79 25.80
CA ASN A 84 2.13 -4.14 24.89
C ASN A 84 3.54 -3.82 25.41
N GLY A 85 3.68 -3.17 26.57
CA GLY A 85 4.92 -2.50 26.97
C GLY A 85 6.14 -3.44 27.06
N THR A 86 5.96 -4.66 27.57
CA THR A 86 7.05 -5.65 27.61
C THR A 86 7.42 -6.09 26.19
N ALA A 87 6.43 -6.40 25.35
CA ALA A 87 6.67 -6.79 23.96
C ALA A 87 7.36 -5.68 23.15
N LEU A 88 6.94 -4.42 23.33
CA LEU A 88 7.53 -3.25 22.67
C LEU A 88 8.98 -3.04 23.06
N LYS A 89 9.33 -3.21 24.35
CA LYS A 89 10.71 -3.09 24.83
C LYS A 89 11.65 -4.13 24.20
N SER A 90 11.12 -5.32 23.87
CA SER A 90 11.87 -6.38 23.19
C SER A 90 11.84 -6.31 21.66
N LEU A 91 10.98 -5.47 21.07
CA LEU A 91 10.75 -5.46 19.63
C LEU A 91 11.93 -4.80 18.91
N VAL A 92 12.59 -5.58 18.05
CA VAL A 92 13.63 -5.09 17.14
C VAL A 92 13.00 -4.93 15.75
N ILE A 93 13.11 -3.74 15.16
CA ILE A 93 12.72 -3.50 13.78
C ILE A 93 13.83 -4.08 12.87
N PRO A 94 13.55 -5.06 12.00
CA PRO A 94 14.54 -5.58 11.06
C PRO A 94 15.05 -4.46 10.13
N ALA A 95 16.32 -4.53 9.72
CA ALA A 95 16.96 -3.47 8.93
C ALA A 95 16.30 -3.27 7.54
N ASP A 96 15.68 -4.32 6.99
CA ASP A 96 14.93 -4.25 5.73
C ASP A 96 13.49 -3.72 5.89
N ARG A 97 13.13 -3.17 7.07
CA ARG A 97 11.80 -2.64 7.41
C ARG A 97 11.88 -1.22 8.00
N SER A 98 10.85 -0.41 7.74
CA SER A 98 10.68 0.93 8.31
C SER A 98 9.71 0.98 9.50
N ASN A 99 8.94 -0.09 9.71
CA ASN A 99 8.04 -0.29 10.85
C ASN A 99 7.92 -1.78 11.14
N TYR A 100 7.58 -2.13 12.38
CA TYR A 100 7.41 -3.53 12.78
C TYR A 100 6.38 -3.65 13.91
N GLY A 101 5.60 -4.74 13.87
CA GLY A 101 4.48 -5.00 14.77
C GLY A 101 3.69 -6.23 14.32
N SER A 102 2.51 -6.45 14.93
CA SER A 102 1.68 -7.65 14.67
C SER A 102 1.33 -7.86 13.20
N PHE A 103 0.97 -6.79 12.47
CA PHE A 103 0.69 -6.86 11.03
C PHE A 103 1.92 -7.26 10.20
N ASN A 104 3.11 -6.77 10.58
CA ASN A 104 4.35 -7.16 9.90
C ASN A 104 4.69 -8.62 10.16
N LEU A 105 4.46 -9.12 11.38
CA LEU A 105 4.64 -10.54 11.72
C LEU A 105 3.71 -11.44 10.89
N LEU A 106 2.44 -11.06 10.74
CA LEU A 106 1.48 -11.76 9.88
C LEU A 106 1.89 -11.69 8.40
N ARG A 107 2.36 -10.53 7.93
CA ARG A 107 2.90 -10.39 6.57
C ARG A 107 4.11 -11.29 6.36
N GLU A 108 4.99 -11.43 7.35
CA GLU A 108 6.16 -12.31 7.25
C GLU A 108 5.79 -13.78 7.25
N LEU A 109 4.82 -14.19 8.06
CA LEU A 109 4.23 -15.54 7.98
C LEU A 109 3.73 -15.83 6.55
N SER A 110 2.94 -14.91 5.98
CA SER A 110 2.45 -15.04 4.61
C SER A 110 3.58 -15.04 3.57
N ASP A 111 4.57 -14.14 3.69
CA ASP A 111 5.74 -14.10 2.82
C ASP A 111 6.52 -15.43 2.86
N ASN A 112 6.67 -16.04 4.04
CA ASN A 112 7.38 -17.32 4.20
C ASN A 112 6.60 -18.48 3.57
N ARG A 113 5.28 -18.54 3.78
CA ARG A 113 4.41 -19.51 3.10
C ARG A 113 4.47 -19.35 1.58
N MET A 114 4.49 -18.11 1.10
CA MET A 114 4.62 -17.81 -0.33
C MET A 114 5.96 -18.23 -0.93
N LYS A 115 7.06 -18.03 -0.21
CA LYS A 115 8.36 -18.57 -0.63
C LYS A 115 8.32 -20.09 -0.81
N VAL A 116 7.74 -20.82 0.16
CA VAL A 116 7.62 -22.28 0.08
C VAL A 116 6.74 -22.68 -1.11
N LEU A 117 5.57 -22.06 -1.26
CA LEU A 117 4.67 -22.36 -2.37
C LEU A 117 5.33 -22.14 -3.73
N ILE A 118 5.98 -20.99 -3.92
CA ILE A 118 6.61 -20.63 -5.18
C ILE A 118 7.82 -21.53 -5.45
N ALA A 119 8.60 -21.88 -4.42
CA ALA A 119 9.70 -22.84 -4.56
C ALA A 119 9.19 -24.21 -5.03
N ASP A 120 8.09 -24.71 -4.45
CA ASP A 120 7.47 -25.98 -4.87
C ASP A 120 7.00 -25.92 -6.33
N ILE A 121 6.33 -24.82 -6.70
CA ILE A 121 5.88 -24.58 -8.08
C ILE A 121 7.07 -24.54 -9.03
N ALA A 122 8.13 -23.82 -8.66
CA ALA A 122 9.32 -23.66 -9.50
C ALA A 122 10.10 -24.97 -9.68
N ALA A 123 10.11 -25.83 -8.67
CA ALA A 123 10.73 -27.16 -8.73
C ALA A 123 9.92 -28.18 -9.56
N ASN A 124 8.65 -27.89 -9.89
CA ASN A 124 7.80 -28.81 -10.64
C ASN A 124 8.11 -28.74 -12.15
N ALA A 125 8.76 -29.79 -12.67
CA ALA A 125 9.09 -29.92 -14.09
C ALA A 125 7.91 -30.35 -14.97
N ALA A 126 6.80 -30.81 -14.39
CA ALA A 126 5.66 -31.40 -15.09
C ALA A 126 4.45 -30.44 -15.17
N LEU A 127 4.66 -29.13 -15.05
CA LEU A 127 3.59 -28.13 -15.18
C LEU A 127 3.05 -28.08 -16.62
N ALA A 128 1.73 -28.05 -16.76
CA ALA A 128 1.08 -27.88 -18.04
C ALA A 128 1.37 -26.47 -18.61
N ALA A 129 1.75 -26.39 -19.88
CA ALA A 129 2.03 -25.12 -20.54
C ALA A 129 0.80 -24.18 -20.46
N GLY A 130 1.02 -22.94 -20.03
CA GLY A 130 -0.05 -21.95 -19.88
C GLY A 130 -0.92 -22.10 -18.63
N SER A 131 -0.66 -23.09 -17.76
CA SER A 131 -1.30 -23.14 -16.43
C SER A 131 -0.85 -21.96 -15.58
N ASP A 132 -1.62 -21.65 -14.54
CA ASP A 132 -1.27 -20.54 -13.67
C ASP A 132 0.02 -20.79 -12.88
N GLU A 133 0.28 -22.03 -12.48
CA GLU A 133 1.54 -22.44 -11.87
C GLU A 133 2.72 -22.25 -12.83
N ALA A 134 2.55 -22.57 -14.12
CA ALA A 134 3.59 -22.34 -15.12
C ALA A 134 3.90 -20.84 -15.26
N LYS A 135 2.86 -19.98 -15.33
CA LYS A 135 3.05 -18.52 -15.37
C LYS A 135 3.73 -17.99 -14.11
N ILE A 136 3.33 -18.47 -12.92
CA ILE A 136 3.94 -18.11 -11.64
C ILE A 136 5.44 -18.45 -11.64
N ARG A 137 5.79 -19.69 -12.03
CA ARG A 137 7.19 -20.11 -12.14
C ARG A 137 7.95 -19.20 -13.10
N ASP A 138 7.41 -18.96 -14.29
CA ASP A 138 8.12 -18.23 -15.33
C ASP A 138 8.32 -16.74 -14.94
N LEU A 139 7.35 -16.12 -14.26
CA LEU A 139 7.50 -14.79 -13.66
C LEU A 139 8.55 -14.76 -12.54
N TYR A 140 8.51 -15.73 -11.63
CA TYR A 140 9.48 -15.83 -10.54
C TYR A 140 10.91 -16.00 -11.06
N LEU A 141 11.13 -16.95 -11.98
CA LEU A 141 12.44 -17.25 -12.54
C LEU A 141 12.98 -16.10 -13.41
N SER A 142 12.11 -15.45 -14.20
CA SER A 142 12.53 -14.29 -15.02
C SER A 142 12.96 -13.10 -14.16
N PHE A 143 12.31 -12.86 -13.02
CA PHE A 143 12.76 -11.84 -12.08
C PHE A 143 14.02 -12.30 -11.31
N ALA A 144 14.13 -13.57 -10.93
CA ALA A 144 15.26 -14.08 -10.14
C ALA A 144 16.58 -14.12 -10.93
N ASP A 145 16.55 -14.23 -12.26
CA ASP A 145 17.74 -14.25 -13.12
C ASP A 145 18.42 -12.86 -13.23
N GLN A 146 19.11 -12.48 -12.17
CA GLN A 146 19.83 -11.21 -12.05
C GLN A 146 20.90 -11.07 -13.14
N ALA A 147 21.59 -12.15 -13.51
CA ALA A 147 22.63 -12.11 -14.54
C ALA A 147 22.07 -11.72 -15.91
N ARG A 148 20.90 -12.27 -16.29
CA ARG A 148 20.22 -11.89 -17.53
C ARG A 148 19.72 -10.45 -17.48
N VAL A 149 19.13 -10.03 -16.35
CA VAL A 149 18.64 -8.66 -16.16
C VAL A 149 19.77 -7.64 -16.25
N ASP A 150 20.93 -7.91 -15.65
CA ASP A 150 22.10 -7.04 -15.73
C ASP A 150 22.69 -6.98 -17.13
N ALA A 151 22.70 -8.09 -17.86
CA ALA A 151 23.17 -8.12 -19.24
C ALA A 151 22.26 -7.33 -20.20
N LEU A 152 20.95 -7.29 -19.93
CA LEU A 152 19.98 -6.52 -20.71
C LEU A 152 19.95 -5.04 -20.34
N ASP A 153 20.22 -4.70 -19.08
CA ASP A 153 20.29 -3.32 -18.60
C ASP A 153 19.06 -2.50 -19.03
N ALA A 154 19.22 -1.32 -19.63
CA ALA A 154 18.11 -0.49 -20.10
C ALA A 154 17.68 -0.78 -21.56
N GLN A 155 18.17 -1.85 -22.19
CA GLN A 155 17.81 -2.18 -23.57
C GLN A 155 16.29 -2.35 -23.77
N PRO A 156 15.53 -2.99 -22.85
CA PRO A 156 14.08 -3.13 -23.01
C PRO A 156 13.32 -1.79 -23.06
N LEU A 157 13.89 -0.70 -22.51
CA LEU A 157 13.24 0.61 -22.50
C LEU A 157 13.47 1.42 -23.78
N GLN A 158 14.36 1.00 -24.68
CA GLN A 158 14.71 1.81 -25.85
C GLN A 158 13.51 2.22 -26.73
N PRO A 159 12.52 1.36 -26.99
CA PRO A 159 11.32 1.76 -27.74
C PRO A 159 10.54 2.89 -27.04
N MET A 160 10.45 2.85 -25.71
CA MET A 160 9.71 3.82 -24.90
C MET A 160 10.46 5.15 -24.82
N LEU A 161 11.78 5.10 -24.62
CA LEU A 161 12.64 6.28 -24.67
C LEU A 161 12.66 6.93 -26.06
N ALA A 162 12.56 6.13 -27.13
CA ALA A 162 12.40 6.64 -28.49
C ALA A 162 11.04 7.30 -28.69
N ALA A 163 9.96 6.73 -28.15
CA ALA A 163 8.62 7.35 -28.18
C ALA A 163 8.61 8.70 -27.44
N ALA A 164 9.23 8.78 -26.26
CA ALA A 164 9.39 10.03 -25.52
C ALA A 164 10.13 11.10 -26.36
N ARG A 165 11.25 10.74 -27.02
CA ARG A 165 11.97 11.67 -27.93
C ARG A 165 11.16 12.06 -29.16
N GLY A 166 10.33 11.15 -29.68
CA GLY A 166 9.52 11.34 -30.89
C GLY A 166 8.25 12.15 -30.68
N ALA A 167 7.83 12.36 -29.43
CA ALA A 167 6.71 13.23 -29.07
C ALA A 167 7.15 14.71 -29.13
N ASP A 168 7.39 15.21 -30.34
CA ASP A 168 7.93 16.54 -30.66
C ASP A 168 6.88 17.67 -30.68
N THR A 169 5.63 17.38 -30.37
CA THR A 169 4.55 18.35 -30.21
C THR A 169 3.72 18.05 -28.96
N HIS A 170 3.06 19.06 -28.41
CA HIS A 170 2.14 18.90 -27.28
C HIS A 170 1.01 17.90 -27.57
N ALA A 171 0.49 17.83 -28.80
CA ALA A 171 -0.53 16.85 -29.17
C ALA A 171 0.01 15.41 -29.16
N LYS A 172 1.22 15.18 -29.69
CA LYS A 172 1.87 13.86 -29.60
C LYS A 172 2.20 13.49 -28.15
N MET A 173 2.61 14.46 -27.34
CA MET A 173 2.88 14.25 -25.92
C MET A 173 1.60 13.91 -25.15
N ALA A 174 0.48 14.59 -25.42
CA ALA A 174 -0.82 14.27 -24.82
C ALA A 174 -1.26 12.84 -25.18
N ARG A 175 -1.09 12.42 -26.45
CA ARG A 175 -1.33 11.03 -26.86
C ARG A 175 -0.43 10.04 -26.12
N LEU A 176 0.87 10.33 -26.03
CA LEU A 176 1.82 9.48 -25.31
C LEU A 176 1.46 9.35 -23.82
N MET A 177 1.04 10.44 -23.17
CA MET A 177 0.53 10.41 -21.78
C MET A 177 -0.73 9.53 -21.64
N GLY A 178 -1.56 9.43 -22.68
CA GLY A 178 -2.67 8.47 -22.69
C GLY A 178 -2.19 7.02 -22.79
N GLU A 179 -1.20 6.76 -23.64
CA GLU A 179 -0.61 5.43 -23.82
C GLU A 179 0.05 4.88 -22.54
N THR A 180 0.41 5.74 -21.57
CA THR A 180 0.98 5.30 -20.28
C THR A 180 -0.04 4.69 -19.31
N VAL A 181 -1.32 4.56 -19.68
CA VAL A 181 -2.28 3.78 -18.89
C VAL A 181 -1.88 2.29 -18.87
N ASP A 182 -1.33 1.79 -19.98
CA ASP A 182 -0.95 0.38 -20.13
C ASP A 182 0.58 0.15 -20.19
N MET A 183 1.36 1.23 -20.23
CA MET A 183 2.81 1.20 -20.42
C MET A 183 3.51 2.09 -19.38
N PRO A 184 4.73 1.74 -18.92
CA PRO A 184 5.51 2.63 -18.06
C PRO A 184 5.65 4.05 -18.61
N GLY A 185 5.48 5.05 -17.74
CA GLY A 185 5.57 6.46 -18.11
C GLY A 185 4.63 7.32 -17.28
N GLY A 186 4.74 8.63 -17.43
CA GLY A 186 3.95 9.58 -16.65
C GLY A 186 2.75 10.14 -17.42
N SER A 187 1.71 10.53 -16.70
CA SER A 187 0.71 11.47 -17.20
C SER A 187 0.42 12.53 -16.14
N LEU A 188 0.17 13.77 -16.58
CA LEU A 188 -0.35 14.84 -15.70
C LEU A 188 -1.78 14.53 -15.25
N PHE A 189 -2.52 13.76 -16.06
CA PHE A 189 -3.89 13.34 -15.78
C PHE A 189 -3.95 11.81 -15.74
N GLY A 190 -4.27 11.24 -14.58
CA GLY A 190 -4.47 9.80 -14.44
C GLY A 190 -5.87 9.41 -14.90
N ALA A 191 -5.99 8.36 -15.71
CA ALA A 191 -7.27 7.77 -16.09
C ALA A 191 -7.45 6.42 -15.39
N TYR A 192 -8.65 6.16 -14.88
CA TYR A 192 -9.05 4.82 -14.43
C TYR A 192 -10.52 4.57 -14.69
N ILE A 193 -10.89 3.29 -14.71
CA ILE A 193 -12.29 2.86 -14.85
C ILE A 193 -12.75 2.34 -13.49
N GLY A 194 -13.90 2.85 -13.04
CA GLY A 194 -14.52 2.44 -11.79
C GLY A 194 -16.04 2.45 -11.90
N GLU A 195 -16.72 2.00 -10.85
CA GLU A 195 -18.18 2.13 -10.74
C GLU A 195 -18.57 3.61 -10.72
N ASP A 196 -19.66 3.98 -11.40
CA ASP A 196 -20.17 5.35 -11.35
C ASP A 196 -20.78 5.62 -9.97
N ALA A 197 -20.26 6.64 -9.26
CA ALA A 197 -20.67 6.96 -7.89
C ALA A 197 -22.15 7.32 -7.76
N LYS A 198 -22.82 7.75 -8.84
CA LYS A 198 -24.26 8.05 -8.86
C LYS A 198 -25.10 7.03 -9.61
N ASP A 199 -24.47 6.05 -10.26
CA ASP A 199 -25.12 4.89 -10.88
C ASP A 199 -24.20 3.65 -10.82
N PRO A 200 -24.08 2.99 -9.66
CA PRO A 200 -23.11 1.90 -9.46
C PRO A 200 -23.39 0.64 -10.31
N SER A 201 -24.49 0.63 -11.08
CA SER A 201 -24.76 -0.42 -12.08
C SER A 201 -23.93 -0.28 -13.36
N LYS A 202 -23.18 0.83 -13.51
CA LYS A 202 -22.38 1.14 -14.70
C LYS A 202 -20.95 1.47 -14.32
N TYR A 203 -20.05 1.21 -15.26
CA TYR A 203 -18.70 1.75 -15.22
C TYR A 203 -18.66 3.16 -15.79
N ALA A 204 -17.76 3.97 -15.25
CA ALA A 204 -17.40 5.29 -15.75
C ALA A 204 -15.88 5.45 -15.82
N VAL A 205 -15.43 6.28 -16.74
CA VAL A 205 -14.04 6.74 -16.79
C VAL A 205 -13.89 7.91 -15.84
N TYR A 206 -12.93 7.82 -14.94
CA TYR A 206 -12.53 8.89 -14.05
C TYR A 206 -11.18 9.46 -14.49
N LEU A 207 -11.05 10.77 -14.42
CA LEU A 207 -9.79 11.48 -14.58
C LEU A 207 -9.41 12.13 -13.24
N GLY A 208 -8.18 11.91 -12.78
CA GLY A 208 -7.63 12.50 -11.55
C GLY A 208 -6.30 13.21 -11.78
N GLN A 209 -5.98 14.16 -10.90
CA GLN A 209 -4.70 14.89 -10.92
C GLN A 209 -3.52 13.90 -10.71
N SER A 210 -2.42 14.13 -11.41
CA SER A 210 -1.25 13.25 -11.40
C SER A 210 0.02 14.05 -11.74
N GLY A 211 1.08 13.38 -12.15
CA GLY A 211 2.24 14.02 -12.76
C GLY A 211 3.35 14.49 -11.81
N LEU A 212 3.26 14.13 -10.52
CA LEU A 212 4.32 14.36 -9.53
C LEU A 212 5.13 13.09 -9.28
N GLY A 213 6.46 13.19 -9.19
CA GLY A 213 7.30 12.05 -8.80
C GLY A 213 7.57 11.93 -7.29
N LEU A 214 7.21 12.94 -6.49
CA LEU A 214 7.20 12.86 -5.02
C LEU A 214 5.80 12.51 -4.47
N PRO A 215 5.70 11.98 -3.24
CA PRO A 215 4.46 11.36 -2.73
C PRO A 215 3.23 12.28 -2.61
N ASP A 216 3.44 13.59 -2.49
CA ASP A 216 2.37 14.57 -2.31
C ASP A 216 2.85 15.97 -2.74
N ARG A 217 1.91 16.86 -3.07
CA ARG A 217 2.21 18.27 -3.41
C ARG A 217 3.04 18.97 -2.34
N ASP A 218 2.84 18.64 -1.07
CA ASP A 218 3.54 19.30 0.04
C ASP A 218 5.04 19.02 0.02
N TYR A 219 5.51 17.93 -0.58
CA TYR A 219 6.95 17.68 -0.78
C TYR A 219 7.62 18.74 -1.66
N TYR A 220 6.86 19.45 -2.49
CA TYR A 220 7.37 20.52 -3.36
C TYR A 220 7.25 21.91 -2.74
N LEU A 221 6.30 22.09 -1.81
CA LEU A 221 5.83 23.40 -1.35
C LEU A 221 6.16 23.69 0.11
N ASN A 222 6.25 22.66 0.96
CA ASN A 222 6.55 22.82 2.38
C ASN A 222 8.08 22.75 2.60
N ALA A 223 8.63 23.78 3.25
CA ALA A 223 10.07 23.88 3.54
C ALA A 223 10.62 22.71 4.37
N THR A 224 9.76 22.00 5.13
CA THR A 224 10.14 20.81 5.91
C THR A 224 10.66 19.66 5.03
N TYR A 225 10.32 19.65 3.73
CA TYR A 225 10.73 18.63 2.78
C TYR A 225 11.76 19.13 1.74
N ALA A 226 12.38 20.29 1.98
CA ALA A 226 13.31 20.89 1.03
C ALA A 226 14.53 19.98 0.74
N ASP A 227 15.01 19.26 1.74
CA ASP A 227 16.06 18.24 1.63
C ASP A 227 15.63 17.08 0.72
N LYS A 228 14.41 16.57 0.89
CA LYS A 228 13.85 15.49 0.06
C LYS A 228 13.63 15.93 -1.38
N LYS A 229 13.18 17.17 -1.60
CA LYS A 229 13.05 17.77 -2.94
C LYS A 229 14.41 17.94 -3.63
N ALA A 230 15.44 18.37 -2.90
CA ALA A 230 16.79 18.47 -3.43
C ALA A 230 17.35 17.09 -3.80
N ALA A 231 17.18 16.08 -2.92
CA ALA A 231 17.57 14.70 -3.20
C ALA A 231 16.82 14.10 -4.40
N TYR A 232 15.55 14.47 -4.58
CA TYR A 232 14.76 14.06 -5.74
C TYR A 232 15.35 14.59 -7.05
N GLN A 233 15.77 15.85 -7.11
CA GLN A 233 16.42 16.39 -8.30
C GLN A 233 17.69 15.61 -8.67
N VAL A 234 18.51 15.26 -7.68
CA VAL A 234 19.71 14.43 -7.87
C VAL A 234 19.32 13.04 -8.41
N TYR A 235 18.28 12.44 -7.87
CA TYR A 235 17.76 11.16 -8.34
C TYR A 235 17.24 11.23 -9.79
N VAL A 236 16.49 12.28 -10.15
CA VAL A 236 16.01 12.50 -11.52
C VAL A 236 17.19 12.59 -12.49
N ALA A 237 18.23 13.36 -12.15
CA ALA A 237 19.44 13.47 -12.97
C ALA A 237 20.19 12.13 -13.10
N GLN A 238 20.27 11.36 -12.02
CA GLN A 238 20.87 10.03 -12.03
C GLN A 238 20.12 9.08 -12.98
N MET A 239 18.79 9.02 -12.87
CA MET A 239 17.97 8.13 -13.70
C MET A 239 18.01 8.51 -15.18
N LEU A 240 17.97 9.81 -15.50
CA LEU A 240 18.15 10.31 -16.87
C LEU A 240 19.54 9.98 -17.43
N THR A 241 20.59 10.10 -16.62
CA THR A 241 21.96 9.73 -16.99
C THR A 241 22.06 8.23 -17.29
N LEU A 242 21.50 7.38 -16.43
CA LEU A 242 21.49 5.94 -16.62
C LEU A 242 20.74 5.54 -17.90
N ALA A 243 19.68 6.27 -18.24
CA ALA A 243 18.89 6.10 -19.47
C ALA A 243 19.53 6.68 -20.74
N GLY A 244 20.70 7.32 -20.63
CA GLY A 244 21.39 7.95 -21.76
C GLY A 244 20.66 9.19 -22.29
N TRP A 245 20.01 9.96 -21.42
CA TRP A 245 19.44 11.26 -21.76
C TRP A 245 20.51 12.34 -21.66
N ALA A 246 20.58 13.23 -22.67
CA ALA A 246 21.54 14.33 -22.69
C ALA A 246 21.17 15.41 -21.67
N ASP A 247 22.17 16.16 -21.18
CA ASP A 247 22.01 17.29 -20.25
C ASP A 247 21.14 16.96 -19.02
N ALA A 248 21.34 15.76 -18.47
CA ALA A 248 20.49 15.19 -17.41
C ALA A 248 20.33 16.10 -16.18
N ASP A 249 21.37 16.83 -15.78
CA ASP A 249 21.30 17.76 -14.63
C ASP A 249 20.35 18.94 -14.90
N GLN A 250 20.43 19.53 -16.09
CA GLN A 250 19.54 20.64 -16.47
C GLN A 250 18.11 20.12 -16.66
N ALA A 251 17.95 18.99 -17.36
CA ALA A 251 16.66 18.35 -17.54
C ALA A 251 16.00 18.01 -16.19
N ALA A 252 16.76 17.54 -15.21
CA ALA A 252 16.27 17.27 -13.87
C ALA A 252 15.79 18.55 -13.15
N ALA A 253 16.54 19.64 -13.24
CA ALA A 253 16.12 20.93 -12.69
C ALA A 253 14.80 21.42 -13.33
N ASP A 254 14.68 21.31 -14.65
CA ASP A 254 13.49 21.71 -15.40
C ASP A 254 12.28 20.83 -15.03
N ILE A 255 12.48 19.51 -14.87
CA ILE A 255 11.46 18.56 -14.41
C ILE A 255 10.96 18.93 -13.02
N VAL A 256 11.86 19.15 -12.06
CA VAL A 256 11.46 19.51 -10.69
C VAL A 256 10.76 20.86 -10.65
N ALA A 257 11.16 21.82 -11.50
CA ALA A 257 10.45 23.09 -11.64
C ALA A 257 9.05 22.92 -12.24
N LEU A 258 8.89 22.10 -13.28
CA LEU A 258 7.60 21.72 -13.84
C LEU A 258 6.68 21.09 -12.78
N GLU A 259 7.16 20.04 -12.12
CA GLU A 259 6.40 19.34 -11.07
C GLU A 259 6.06 20.26 -9.90
N THR A 260 6.94 21.22 -9.56
CA THR A 260 6.62 22.24 -8.55
C THR A 260 5.45 23.11 -9.00
N ARG A 261 5.42 23.56 -10.26
CA ARG A 261 4.28 24.34 -10.79
C ARG A 261 2.99 23.54 -10.74
N ILE A 262 3.02 22.26 -11.13
CA ILE A 262 1.88 21.34 -11.04
C ILE A 262 1.42 21.20 -9.59
N ALA A 263 2.34 20.97 -8.65
CA ALA A 263 2.03 20.85 -7.23
C ALA A 263 1.33 22.09 -6.65
N THR A 264 1.64 23.30 -7.15
CA THR A 264 0.97 24.53 -6.67
C THR A 264 -0.53 24.55 -6.97
N VAL A 265 -0.98 23.89 -8.04
CA VAL A 265 -2.37 23.92 -8.51
C VAL A 265 -3.17 22.67 -8.13
N HIS A 266 -2.50 21.58 -7.75
CA HIS A 266 -3.13 20.38 -7.19
C HIS A 266 -4.00 20.70 -5.98
N TRP A 267 -5.15 20.03 -5.89
CA TRP A 267 -5.94 19.97 -4.67
C TRP A 267 -5.16 19.30 -3.55
N THR A 268 -5.46 19.72 -2.32
CA THR A 268 -4.97 19.06 -1.12
C THR A 268 -5.64 17.70 -0.91
N ARG A 269 -5.02 16.83 -0.11
CA ARG A 269 -5.63 15.55 0.30
C ARG A 269 -6.97 15.71 1.02
N VAL A 270 -7.21 16.86 1.66
CA VAL A 270 -8.46 17.14 2.36
C VAL A 270 -9.58 17.43 1.35
N GLU A 271 -9.29 18.24 0.34
CA GLU A 271 -10.25 18.54 -0.73
C GLU A 271 -10.58 17.30 -1.56
N SER A 272 -9.58 16.49 -1.89
CA SER A 272 -9.76 15.27 -2.71
C SER A 272 -10.46 14.11 -1.99
N ARG A 273 -10.81 14.24 -0.71
CA ARG A 273 -11.58 13.23 0.05
C ARG A 273 -13.09 13.50 0.08
N ASP A 274 -13.52 14.62 -0.51
CA ASP A 274 -14.92 15.01 -0.57
C ASP A 274 -15.55 14.39 -1.83
N ASP A 275 -16.34 13.33 -1.65
CA ASP A 275 -16.94 12.55 -2.74
C ASP A 275 -17.86 13.40 -3.63
N ASP A 276 -18.57 14.38 -3.06
CA ASP A 276 -19.42 15.28 -3.83
C ASP A 276 -18.59 16.19 -4.74
N LYS A 277 -17.47 16.70 -4.24
CA LYS A 277 -16.58 17.58 -5.03
C LYS A 277 -15.83 16.86 -6.13
N THR A 278 -15.54 15.57 -5.96
CA THR A 278 -14.81 14.78 -6.96
C THR A 278 -15.71 14.25 -8.08
N TYR A 279 -17.03 14.38 -7.97
CA TYR A 279 -17.96 13.94 -8.99
C TYR A 279 -18.35 15.06 -9.98
N ASN A 280 -17.51 15.29 -10.99
CA ASN A 280 -17.78 16.30 -12.04
C ASN A 280 -17.88 15.65 -13.44
N PRO A 281 -19.06 15.12 -13.81
CA PRO A 281 -19.25 14.52 -15.12
C PRO A 281 -19.18 15.55 -16.25
N MET A 282 -18.43 15.25 -17.30
CA MET A 282 -18.27 16.09 -18.49
C MET A 282 -18.29 15.22 -19.75
N THR A 283 -18.95 15.70 -20.79
CA THR A 283 -18.73 15.20 -22.15
C THR A 283 -17.33 15.56 -22.65
N ARG A 284 -16.83 14.87 -23.68
CA ARG A 284 -15.53 15.23 -24.31
C ARG A 284 -15.46 16.68 -24.78
N ALA A 285 -16.57 17.20 -25.30
CA ALA A 285 -16.67 18.58 -25.76
C ALA A 285 -16.59 19.57 -24.60
N GLU A 286 -17.30 19.31 -23.50
CA GLU A 286 -17.24 20.12 -22.29
C GLU A 286 -15.86 20.09 -21.65
N LEU A 287 -15.22 18.91 -21.58
CA LEU A 287 -13.85 18.75 -21.09
C LEU A 287 -12.88 19.64 -21.88
N SER A 288 -12.93 19.54 -23.20
CA SER A 288 -12.05 20.31 -24.10
C SER A 288 -12.29 21.82 -24.00
N ALA A 289 -13.54 22.23 -23.79
CA ALA A 289 -13.91 23.64 -23.64
C ALA A 289 -13.52 24.21 -22.26
N ALA A 290 -13.68 23.42 -21.19
CA ALA A 290 -13.39 23.83 -19.82
C ALA A 290 -11.89 23.85 -19.49
N MET A 291 -11.10 23.01 -20.19
CA MET A 291 -9.68 22.79 -19.90
C MET A 291 -8.84 22.92 -21.18
N PRO A 292 -8.80 24.10 -21.82
CA PRO A 292 -8.00 24.30 -23.03
C PRO A 292 -6.50 24.19 -22.72
N GLY A 293 -5.70 23.89 -23.75
CA GLY A 293 -4.23 23.78 -23.63
C GLY A 293 -3.70 22.34 -23.57
N PHE A 294 -4.58 21.36 -23.40
CA PHE A 294 -4.26 19.94 -23.49
C PHE A 294 -5.15 19.26 -24.55
N ASP A 295 -4.57 18.40 -25.39
CA ASP A 295 -5.34 17.68 -26.41
C ASP A 295 -5.98 16.43 -25.80
N TRP A 296 -7.15 16.65 -25.18
CA TRP A 296 -7.93 15.59 -24.52
C TRP A 296 -8.35 14.47 -25.47
N ASN A 297 -8.55 14.77 -26.76
CA ASN A 297 -8.92 13.75 -27.73
C ASN A 297 -7.72 12.86 -28.03
N ALA A 298 -6.55 13.44 -28.30
CA ALA A 298 -5.32 12.69 -28.49
C ALA A 298 -4.97 11.83 -27.27
N TYR A 299 -5.15 12.39 -26.06
CA TYR A 299 -4.96 11.65 -24.80
C TYR A 299 -5.92 10.47 -24.65
N LEU A 300 -7.24 10.69 -24.80
CA LEU A 300 -8.22 9.61 -24.68
C LEU A 300 -8.02 8.54 -25.76
N ASP A 301 -7.64 8.91 -26.97
CA ASP A 301 -7.31 7.95 -28.02
C ASP A 301 -6.07 7.13 -27.67
N GLY A 302 -5.04 7.76 -27.09
CA GLY A 302 -3.83 7.09 -26.58
C GLY A 302 -4.13 6.11 -25.44
N ALA A 303 -5.05 6.48 -24.55
CA ALA A 303 -5.52 5.63 -23.45
C ALA A 303 -6.47 4.50 -23.88
N SER A 304 -6.71 4.32 -25.19
CA SER A 304 -7.72 3.40 -25.73
C SER A 304 -9.15 3.70 -25.26
N LEU A 305 -9.44 4.97 -24.95
CA LEU A 305 -10.72 5.50 -24.49
C LEU A 305 -11.40 6.42 -25.52
N GLY A 306 -10.97 6.39 -26.79
CA GLY A 306 -11.48 7.27 -27.84
C GLY A 306 -12.98 7.15 -28.14
N ALA A 307 -13.61 6.04 -27.74
CA ALA A 307 -15.05 5.81 -27.86
C ALA A 307 -15.88 6.31 -26.66
N VAL A 308 -15.23 6.77 -25.59
CA VAL A 308 -15.92 7.21 -24.36
C VAL A 308 -16.56 8.57 -24.59
N GLU A 309 -17.86 8.68 -24.35
CA GLU A 309 -18.60 9.93 -24.57
C GLU A 309 -18.51 10.91 -23.38
N ARG A 310 -18.32 10.36 -22.18
CA ARG A 310 -18.34 11.08 -20.91
C ARG A 310 -17.27 10.57 -19.95
N VAL A 311 -16.62 11.51 -19.27
CA VAL A 311 -15.68 11.25 -18.17
C VAL A 311 -16.15 11.94 -16.88
N ILE A 312 -15.66 11.50 -15.73
CA ILE A 312 -15.84 12.17 -14.44
C ILE A 312 -14.50 12.77 -14.04
N VAL A 313 -14.42 14.10 -13.91
CA VAL A 313 -13.18 14.80 -13.55
C VAL A 313 -13.15 15.03 -12.04
N ALA A 314 -12.19 14.44 -11.34
CA ALA A 314 -12.10 14.56 -9.89
C ALA A 314 -11.74 15.98 -9.45
N GLN A 315 -10.58 16.51 -9.86
CA GLN A 315 -10.11 17.83 -9.44
C GLN A 315 -10.39 18.91 -10.49
N ASN A 316 -11.67 19.12 -10.79
CA ASN A 316 -12.14 19.95 -11.91
C ASN A 316 -11.61 21.40 -11.96
N THR A 317 -11.19 21.98 -10.82
CA THR A 317 -10.60 23.34 -10.77
C THR A 317 -9.07 23.37 -10.81
N ALA A 318 -8.41 22.22 -10.60
CA ALA A 318 -6.97 22.05 -10.78
C ALA A 318 -6.63 21.81 -12.25
N PHE A 319 -7.41 20.96 -12.92
CA PHE A 319 -7.18 20.51 -14.29
C PHE A 319 -6.99 21.64 -15.32
N PRO A 320 -7.80 22.72 -15.36
CA PRO A 320 -7.57 23.82 -16.31
C PRO A 320 -6.19 24.45 -16.12
N LYS A 321 -5.74 24.59 -14.87
CA LYS A 321 -4.43 25.19 -14.54
C LYS A 321 -3.28 24.24 -14.88
N GLU A 322 -3.47 22.93 -14.69
CA GLU A 322 -2.52 21.91 -15.12
C GLU A 322 -2.37 21.88 -16.65
N ALA A 323 -3.49 22.00 -17.38
CA ALA A 323 -3.50 22.10 -18.84
C ALA A 323 -2.77 23.36 -19.35
N GLU A 324 -2.96 24.51 -18.69
CA GLU A 324 -2.19 25.72 -18.96
C GLU A 324 -0.69 25.54 -18.70
N ILE A 325 -0.32 24.87 -17.60
CA ILE A 325 1.08 24.56 -17.28
C ILE A 325 1.68 23.68 -18.37
N PHE A 326 0.98 22.63 -18.79
CA PHE A 326 1.39 21.74 -19.88
C PHE A 326 1.64 22.51 -21.17
N ALA A 327 0.66 23.33 -21.60
CA ALA A 327 0.74 24.12 -22.83
C ALA A 327 1.94 25.08 -22.83
N ALA A 328 2.23 25.69 -21.67
CA ALA A 328 3.33 26.63 -21.51
C ALA A 328 4.71 25.95 -21.34
N THR A 329 4.75 24.64 -21.14
CA THR A 329 6.00 23.92 -20.88
C THR A 329 6.71 23.58 -22.20
N PRO A 330 8.02 23.87 -22.33
CA PRO A 330 8.79 23.49 -23.51
C PRO A 330 8.71 21.98 -23.76
N ILE A 331 8.55 21.59 -25.03
CA ILE A 331 8.38 20.18 -25.37
C ILE A 331 9.59 19.33 -24.91
N ALA A 332 10.80 19.87 -24.98
CA ALA A 332 12.02 19.19 -24.51
C ALA A 332 11.94 18.80 -23.02
N THR A 333 11.37 19.67 -22.17
CA THR A 333 11.14 19.36 -20.75
C THR A 333 10.13 18.24 -20.58
N LEU A 334 9.04 18.24 -21.35
CA LEU A 334 8.02 17.16 -21.32
C LEU A 334 8.59 15.82 -21.81
N GLN A 335 9.47 15.82 -22.80
CA GLN A 335 10.14 14.63 -23.30
C GLN A 335 11.08 14.03 -22.25
N ALA A 336 11.88 14.88 -21.60
CA ALA A 336 12.75 14.46 -20.50
C ALA A 336 11.94 13.97 -19.30
N TRP A 337 10.84 14.66 -18.98
CA TRP A 337 9.90 14.26 -17.94
C TRP A 337 9.34 12.86 -18.21
N GLN A 338 8.89 12.59 -19.44
CA GLN A 338 8.41 11.25 -19.80
C GLN A 338 9.51 10.19 -19.71
N ALA A 339 10.72 10.49 -20.18
CA ALA A 339 11.84 9.57 -20.09
C ALA A 339 12.18 9.24 -18.62
N PHE A 340 12.20 10.24 -17.75
CA PHE A 340 12.41 10.02 -16.31
C PHE A 340 11.33 9.11 -15.72
N HIS A 341 10.04 9.42 -15.90
CA HIS A 341 8.95 8.62 -15.34
C HIS A 341 8.90 7.19 -15.89
N THR A 342 9.24 7.00 -17.17
CA THR A 342 9.38 5.67 -17.79
C THR A 342 10.44 4.83 -17.07
N VAL A 343 11.61 5.42 -16.84
CA VAL A 343 12.76 4.72 -16.26
C VAL A 343 12.55 4.48 -14.76
N ASP A 344 12.01 5.47 -14.05
CA ASP A 344 11.70 5.36 -12.62
C ASP A 344 10.67 4.26 -12.32
N GLN A 345 9.56 4.20 -13.07
CA GLN A 345 8.55 3.15 -12.88
C GLN A 345 9.06 1.75 -13.23
N SER A 346 10.02 1.67 -14.16
CA SER A 346 10.61 0.40 -14.57
C SER A 346 11.81 -0.01 -13.72
N ALA A 347 12.33 0.86 -12.85
CA ALA A 347 13.66 0.74 -12.27
C ALA A 347 13.91 -0.58 -11.52
N SER A 348 12.89 -1.10 -10.83
CA SER A 348 12.99 -2.36 -10.10
C SER A 348 13.10 -3.60 -10.98
N LEU A 349 12.78 -3.48 -12.28
CA LEU A 349 12.82 -4.54 -13.29
C LEU A 349 14.08 -4.51 -14.16
N LEU A 350 14.87 -3.45 -14.04
CA LEU A 350 16.11 -3.25 -14.81
C LEU A 350 17.34 -3.79 -14.05
N SER A 351 18.52 -3.59 -14.63
CA SER A 351 19.80 -3.96 -13.99
C SER A 351 19.96 -3.33 -12.61
N GLN A 352 20.87 -3.93 -11.83
CA GLN A 352 21.10 -3.56 -10.45
C GLN A 352 21.32 -2.06 -10.24
N ARG A 353 22.06 -1.39 -11.13
CA ARG A 353 22.34 0.06 -11.02
C ARG A 353 21.08 0.94 -11.02
N PHE A 354 20.02 0.55 -11.74
CA PHE A 354 18.73 1.24 -11.71
C PHE A 354 17.95 0.89 -10.45
N SER A 355 17.89 -0.39 -10.11
CA SER A 355 17.13 -0.85 -8.95
C SER A 355 17.70 -0.29 -7.62
N ASP A 356 19.02 -0.14 -7.55
CA ASP A 356 19.73 0.41 -6.38
C ASP A 356 19.53 1.92 -6.29
N ALA A 357 19.58 2.65 -7.41
CA ALA A 357 19.28 4.08 -7.44
C ALA A 357 17.84 4.37 -6.99
N ALA A 358 16.88 3.64 -7.53
CA ALA A 358 15.47 3.76 -7.16
C ALA A 358 15.23 3.40 -5.70
N TRP A 359 15.83 2.31 -5.19
CA TRP A 359 15.71 1.96 -3.78
C TRP A 359 16.33 3.01 -2.85
N THR A 360 17.52 3.50 -3.19
CA THR A 360 18.23 4.53 -2.42
C THR A 360 17.34 5.76 -2.26
N PHE A 361 16.73 6.25 -3.34
CA PHE A 361 15.86 7.40 -3.22
C PHE A 361 14.49 7.05 -2.60
N ARG A 362 13.75 6.10 -3.18
CA ARG A 362 12.34 5.85 -2.82
C ARG A 362 12.16 5.21 -1.45
N SER A 363 13.09 4.34 -1.03
CA SER A 363 12.98 3.60 0.23
C SER A 363 13.90 4.17 1.32
N HIS A 364 15.16 4.45 1.01
CA HIS A 364 16.09 4.95 2.01
C HIS A 364 15.87 6.44 2.29
N VAL A 365 16.02 7.33 1.29
CA VAL A 365 15.90 8.79 1.49
C VAL A 365 14.48 9.20 1.89
N LEU A 366 13.44 8.69 1.22
CA LEU A 366 12.07 9.14 1.51
C LEU A 366 11.48 8.52 2.79
N GLN A 367 11.78 7.25 3.06
CA GLN A 367 11.11 6.44 4.09
C GLN A 367 12.02 5.96 5.23
N GLY A 368 13.33 6.16 5.15
CA GLY A 368 14.30 5.78 6.17
C GLY A 368 14.63 4.29 6.23
N ALA A 369 14.35 3.52 5.16
CA ALA A 369 14.70 2.10 5.10
C ALA A 369 16.22 1.91 5.18
N LEU A 370 16.71 0.97 5.99
CA LEU A 370 18.15 0.77 6.19
C LEU A 370 18.75 -0.18 5.15
N GLU A 371 18.00 -1.21 4.75
CA GLU A 371 18.47 -2.22 3.80
C GLU A 371 17.40 -2.57 2.73
N GLN A 372 17.86 -2.94 1.54
CA GLN A 372 16.99 -3.42 0.48
C GLN A 372 16.63 -4.89 0.74
N ARG A 373 15.36 -5.25 0.54
CA ARG A 373 14.93 -6.65 0.55
C ARG A 373 15.74 -7.46 -0.48
N THR A 374 16.11 -8.68 -0.09
CA THR A 374 16.83 -9.63 -0.95
C THR A 374 16.11 -9.86 -2.28
N ARG A 375 16.85 -10.24 -3.33
CA ARG A 375 16.28 -10.51 -4.66
C ARG A 375 15.14 -11.52 -4.61
N ASP A 376 15.29 -12.60 -3.85
CA ASP A 376 14.26 -13.63 -3.69
C ASP A 376 12.97 -13.08 -3.06
N LYS A 377 13.08 -12.28 -1.99
CA LYS A 377 11.91 -11.62 -1.39
C LYS A 377 11.21 -10.70 -2.39
N ARG A 378 11.98 -9.97 -3.22
CA ARG A 378 11.44 -9.12 -4.28
C ARG A 378 10.80 -9.92 -5.42
N ALA A 379 11.38 -11.07 -5.79
CA ALA A 379 10.84 -11.97 -6.82
C ALA A 379 9.48 -12.54 -6.40
N VAL A 380 9.34 -12.95 -5.13
CA VAL A 380 8.06 -13.38 -4.57
C VAL A 380 7.03 -12.25 -4.63
N SER A 381 7.39 -11.04 -4.17
CA SER A 381 6.48 -9.89 -4.23
C SER A 381 6.11 -9.48 -5.67
N PHE A 382 7.01 -9.66 -6.64
CA PHE A 382 6.72 -9.41 -8.05
C PHE A 382 5.71 -10.42 -8.60
N ALA A 383 5.91 -11.72 -8.34
CA ALA A 383 4.95 -12.75 -8.73
C ALA A 383 3.58 -12.56 -8.04
N GLU A 384 3.57 -12.22 -6.75
CA GLU A 384 2.36 -11.86 -5.99
C GLU A 384 1.63 -10.67 -6.60
N GLY A 385 2.35 -9.59 -6.93
CA GLY A 385 1.76 -8.40 -7.54
C GLY A 385 1.16 -8.65 -8.93
N ALA A 386 1.76 -9.54 -9.71
CA ALA A 386 1.31 -9.85 -11.06
C ALA A 386 0.21 -10.92 -11.14
N LEU A 387 0.27 -11.95 -10.28
CA LEU A 387 -0.62 -13.12 -10.30
C LEU A 387 -1.22 -13.42 -8.92
N GLY A 388 -1.56 -12.38 -8.17
CA GLY A 388 -2.04 -12.48 -6.79
C GLY A 388 -3.24 -13.42 -6.62
N GLU A 389 -4.21 -13.39 -7.52
CA GLU A 389 -5.38 -14.28 -7.47
C GLU A 389 -5.02 -15.76 -7.69
N ALA A 390 -4.13 -16.05 -8.63
CA ALA A 390 -3.67 -17.40 -8.89
C ALA A 390 -2.86 -17.96 -7.72
N LEU A 391 -1.93 -17.16 -7.19
CA LEU A 391 -1.18 -17.48 -5.97
C LEU A 391 -2.11 -17.61 -4.76
N GLY A 392 -3.13 -16.76 -4.67
CA GLY A 392 -4.15 -16.79 -3.63
C GLY A 392 -4.92 -18.10 -3.60
N ARG A 393 -5.38 -18.60 -4.76
CA ARG A 393 -6.03 -19.93 -4.84
C ARG A 393 -5.13 -21.06 -4.33
N ALA A 394 -3.85 -21.03 -4.69
CA ALA A 394 -2.89 -22.03 -4.24
C ALA A 394 -2.52 -21.85 -2.75
N TYR A 395 -2.51 -20.60 -2.23
CA TYR A 395 -2.33 -20.28 -0.81
C TYR A 395 -3.48 -20.88 0.02
N VAL A 396 -4.72 -20.54 -0.32
CA VAL A 396 -5.89 -20.92 0.49
C VAL A 396 -6.09 -22.43 0.50
N ALA A 397 -5.75 -23.14 -0.58
CA ALA A 397 -5.78 -24.59 -0.64
C ALA A 397 -4.87 -25.28 0.40
N ARG A 398 -3.84 -24.59 0.90
CA ARG A 398 -2.88 -25.13 1.88
C ARG A 398 -3.06 -24.57 3.29
N TRP A 399 -3.44 -23.31 3.41
CA TRP A 399 -3.36 -22.57 4.67
C TRP A 399 -4.63 -21.83 5.07
N PHE A 400 -5.77 -22.08 4.40
CA PHE A 400 -7.06 -21.51 4.79
C PHE A 400 -8.15 -22.59 4.78
N PRO A 401 -8.36 -23.27 5.92
CA PRO A 401 -9.33 -24.33 6.02
C PRO A 401 -10.78 -23.79 6.03
N PRO A 402 -11.78 -24.58 5.60
CA PRO A 402 -13.15 -24.11 5.42
C PRO A 402 -13.85 -23.70 6.72
N GLU A 403 -13.44 -24.25 7.87
CA GLU A 403 -13.94 -23.86 9.19
C GLU A 403 -13.68 -22.39 9.52
N ASP A 404 -12.49 -21.86 9.21
CA ASP A 404 -12.15 -20.45 9.44
C ASP A 404 -13.09 -19.51 8.67
N LYS A 405 -13.52 -19.92 7.47
CA LYS A 405 -14.50 -19.17 6.69
C LYS A 405 -15.86 -19.13 7.40
N ALA A 406 -16.34 -20.27 7.88
CA ALA A 406 -17.63 -20.35 8.56
C ALA A 406 -17.65 -19.49 9.83
N GLU A 407 -16.59 -19.54 10.63
CA GLU A 407 -16.46 -18.72 11.84
C GLU A 407 -16.46 -17.21 11.51
N MET A 408 -15.76 -16.80 10.45
CA MET A 408 -15.73 -15.40 10.02
C MET A 408 -17.08 -14.93 9.45
N GLU A 409 -17.82 -15.78 8.75
CA GLU A 409 -19.18 -15.48 8.28
C GLU A 409 -20.14 -15.22 9.46
N ASP A 410 -20.07 -16.06 10.50
CA ASP A 410 -20.84 -15.87 11.73
C ASP A 410 -20.46 -14.58 12.46
N LEU A 411 -19.15 -14.29 12.58
CA LEU A 411 -18.67 -13.04 13.19
C LEU A 411 -19.19 -11.81 12.42
N VAL A 412 -19.11 -11.82 11.09
CA VAL A 412 -19.60 -10.71 10.25
C VAL A 412 -21.11 -10.54 10.39
N ALA A 413 -21.87 -11.63 10.44
CA ALA A 413 -23.31 -11.59 10.68
C ALA A 413 -23.63 -10.94 12.04
N ASN A 414 -22.90 -11.32 13.09
CA ASN A 414 -23.05 -10.75 14.43
C ASN A 414 -22.70 -9.25 14.45
N LEU A 415 -21.63 -8.83 13.78
CA LEU A 415 -21.25 -7.40 13.67
C LEU A 415 -22.31 -6.58 12.94
N ARG A 416 -22.87 -7.10 11.84
CA ARG A 416 -23.98 -6.44 11.11
C ARG A 416 -25.20 -6.27 12.02
N ARG A 417 -25.53 -7.30 12.80
CA ARG A 417 -26.64 -7.24 13.75
C ARG A 417 -26.38 -6.21 14.86
N ALA A 418 -25.19 -6.21 15.44
CA ALA A 418 -24.80 -5.24 16.46
C ALA A 418 -24.82 -3.80 15.94
N LEU A 419 -24.36 -3.58 14.70
CA LEU A 419 -24.40 -2.26 14.06
C LEU A 419 -25.84 -1.78 13.84
N SER A 420 -26.73 -2.64 13.32
CA SER A 420 -28.16 -2.33 13.17
C SER A 420 -28.79 -1.91 14.50
N LEU A 421 -28.59 -2.70 15.55
CA LEU A 421 -29.10 -2.37 16.89
C LEU A 421 -28.53 -1.05 17.41
N ARG A 422 -27.25 -0.77 17.14
CA ARG A 422 -26.64 0.49 17.54
C ARG A 422 -27.29 1.67 16.82
N ILE A 423 -27.48 1.59 15.50
CA ILE A 423 -28.10 2.64 14.68
C ILE A 423 -29.51 2.96 15.18
N ASP A 424 -30.32 1.93 15.45
CA ASP A 424 -31.69 2.09 15.96
C ASP A 424 -31.72 2.95 17.24
N ASN A 425 -30.69 2.83 18.08
CA ASN A 425 -30.57 3.50 19.37
C ASN A 425 -29.74 4.81 19.33
N LEU A 426 -29.39 5.35 18.15
CA LEU A 426 -28.68 6.63 18.05
C LEU A 426 -29.62 7.83 18.22
N ASP A 427 -29.53 8.55 19.33
CA ASP A 427 -30.43 9.69 19.60
C ASP A 427 -30.19 10.92 18.70
N TRP A 428 -29.03 10.99 18.04
CA TRP A 428 -28.65 12.12 17.19
C TRP A 428 -29.12 11.99 15.73
N MET A 429 -29.64 10.82 15.32
CA MET A 429 -30.16 10.58 13.96
C MET A 429 -31.68 10.61 13.96
N THR A 430 -32.28 11.24 12.94
CA THR A 430 -33.74 11.18 12.75
C THR A 430 -34.18 9.77 12.36
N PRO A 431 -35.44 9.39 12.62
CA PRO A 431 -35.97 8.09 12.21
C PRO A 431 -35.82 7.81 10.71
N GLU A 432 -35.88 8.83 9.85
CA GLU A 432 -35.76 8.69 8.40
C GLU A 432 -34.31 8.47 7.92
N THR A 433 -33.31 8.89 8.71
CA THR A 433 -31.88 8.72 8.37
C THR A 433 -31.31 7.41 8.93
N LYS A 434 -31.92 6.86 9.99
CA LYS A 434 -31.63 5.51 10.49
C LYS A 434 -32.17 4.45 9.53
#